data_AF-A0A0G4NAJ0-F1
#
_entry.id   AF-A0A0G4NAJ0-F1
#
_cell.length_a   1.000
_cell.length_b   1.000
_cell.length_c   1.000
_cell.angle_alpha   90.00
_cell.angle_beta   90.00
_cell.angle_gamma   90.00
#
_symmetry.space_group_name_H-M   'P 1'
#
loop_
_entity.id
_entity.type
_entity.pdbx_description
1 polymer ?
#
loop_
_entity_poly.entity_id
_entity_poly.type
_entity_poly.pdbx_seq_one_letter_code
_entity_poly.pdbx_strand_id
1 'polypeptide(L)'
;MGDPLVDQAFRDGRVPEGITKDFLNESRDGSAIAAIAFIFAASSIIVIIRLLSRGFMVKLLGFDDALAALSLLLYAPFVGLCIKLIQIGSGRHYEYIQHVMTMPVVEQSEVLDFVAHLI
;
A
#
# COMPACT_ATOMS: atom_id res chain seq x y z
N MET A 1 2.72 9.63 19.95
CA MET A 1 3.28 10.92 19.49
C MET A 1 2.54 11.29 18.22
N GLY A 2 1.92 12.47 18.18
CA GLY A 2 1.17 12.92 17.01
C GLY A 2 2.06 13.18 15.81
N ASP A 3 1.48 13.13 14.62
CA ASP A 3 2.18 13.40 13.36
C ASP A 3 2.59 14.89 13.31
N PRO A 4 3.88 15.22 13.10
CA PRO A 4 4.34 16.60 13.03
C PRO A 4 3.67 17.40 11.91
N LEU A 5 3.15 16.75 10.88
CA LEU A 5 2.38 17.40 9.80
C LEU A 5 1.02 17.89 10.29
N VAL A 6 0.35 17.12 11.16
CA VAL A 6 -0.91 17.53 11.79
C VAL A 6 -0.68 18.76 12.65
N ASP A 7 0.38 18.77 13.45
CA ASP A 7 0.72 19.93 14.28
C ASP A 7 1.04 21.18 13.46
N GLN A 8 1.67 21.05 12.28
CA GLN A 8 1.87 22.16 11.35
C GLN A 8 0.56 22.64 10.73
N ALA A 9 -0.31 21.75 10.28
CA ALA A 9 -1.61 22.12 9.70
C ALA A 9 -2.50 22.89 10.69
N PHE A 10 -2.45 22.54 11.98
CA PHE A 10 -3.12 23.31 13.04
C PHE A 10 -2.47 24.68 13.30
N ARG A 11 -1.14 24.81 13.19
CA ARG A 11 -0.45 26.11 13.30
C ARG A 11 -0.74 27.03 12.12
N ASP A 12 -0.86 26.45 10.93
CA ASP A 12 -1.12 27.17 9.69
C ASP A 12 -2.61 27.54 9.52
N GLY A 13 -3.48 27.14 10.45
CA GLY A 13 -4.92 27.42 10.39
C GLY A 13 -5.63 26.72 9.23
N ARG A 14 -5.05 25.65 8.67
CA ARG A 14 -5.59 24.92 7.50
C ARG A 14 -6.75 23.98 7.84
N VAL A 15 -6.94 23.68 9.12
CA VAL A 15 -7.95 22.73 9.63
C VAL A 15 -9.20 23.49 10.11
N PRO A 16 -10.41 23.18 9.59
CA PRO A 16 -11.65 23.85 10.00
C PRO A 16 -12.05 23.57 11.47
N GLU A 17 -12.79 24.51 12.07
CA GLU A 17 -13.30 24.40 13.43
C GLU A 17 -14.26 23.20 13.56
N GLY A 18 -13.86 22.19 14.34
CA GLY A 18 -14.64 20.96 14.55
C GLY A 18 -13.83 19.66 14.37
N ILE A 19 -12.67 19.73 13.71
CA ILE A 19 -11.78 18.58 13.55
C ILE A 19 -10.75 18.55 14.68
N THR A 20 -10.64 17.39 15.35
CA THR A 20 -9.70 17.21 16.47
C THR A 20 -8.37 16.63 15.99
N LYS A 21 -7.26 16.99 16.64
CA LYS A 21 -5.93 16.40 16.39
C LYS A 21 -5.93 14.88 16.47
N ASP A 22 -6.68 14.32 17.42
CA ASP A 22 -6.78 12.87 17.60
C ASP A 22 -7.46 12.18 16.43
N PHE A 23 -8.45 12.82 15.81
CA PHE A 23 -9.13 12.30 14.61
C PHE A 23 -8.20 12.26 13.39
N LEU A 24 -7.38 13.30 13.20
CA LEU A 24 -6.39 13.35 12.11
C LEU A 24 -5.18 12.42 12.35
N ASN A 25 -4.86 12.11 13.61
CA ASN A 25 -3.78 11.20 13.97
C ASN A 25 -4.21 9.73 14.00
N GLU A 26 -5.51 9.43 13.88
CA GLU A 26 -5.97 8.05 13.80
C GLU A 26 -5.44 7.42 12.50
N SER A 27 -4.60 6.40 12.67
CA SER A 27 -3.93 5.69 11.59
C SER A 27 -4.12 4.18 11.77
N ARG A 28 -4.42 3.50 10.68
CA ARG A 28 -4.47 2.03 10.60
C ARG A 28 -3.33 1.47 9.76
N ASP A 29 -2.30 2.28 9.49
CA ASP A 29 -1.23 1.98 8.55
C ASP A 29 -0.51 0.67 8.93
N GLY A 30 -0.22 0.47 10.22
CA GLY A 30 0.43 -0.74 10.71
C GLY A 30 -0.40 -2.01 10.47
N SER A 31 -1.71 -1.96 10.75
CA SER A 31 -2.60 -3.10 10.53
C SER A 31 -2.79 -3.39 9.03
N ALA A 32 -2.89 -2.35 8.21
CA ALA A 32 -3.06 -2.48 6.77
C ALA A 32 -1.81 -3.06 6.10
N ILE A 33 -0.62 -2.56 6.45
CA ILE A 33 0.66 -3.09 5.96
C ILE A 33 0.84 -4.55 6.40
N ALA A 34 0.53 -4.88 7.65
CA ALA A 34 0.62 -6.25 8.14
C ALA A 34 -0.31 -7.21 7.37
N ALA A 35 -1.54 -6.79 7.08
CA ALA A 35 -2.49 -7.58 6.30
C ALA A 35 -2.00 -7.82 4.86
N ILE A 36 -1.53 -6.77 4.18
CA ILE A 36 -1.00 -6.87 2.81
C ILE A 36 0.24 -7.78 2.78
N ALA A 37 1.17 -7.58 3.72
CA ALA A 37 2.38 -8.41 3.82
C ALA A 37 2.05 -9.89 4.05
N PHE A 38 1.05 -10.17 4.90
CA PHE A 38 0.58 -11.54 5.16
C PHE A 38 0.01 -12.19 3.89
N ILE A 39 -0.88 -11.50 3.17
CA ILE A 39 -1.50 -12.03 1.94
C ILE A 39 -0.44 -12.23 0.86
N PHE A 40 0.49 -11.28 0.69
CA PHE A 40 1.60 -11.42 -0.26
C PHE A 40 2.48 -12.62 0.06
N ALA A 41 2.84 -12.83 1.33
CA ALA A 41 3.62 -13.98 1.76
C ALA A 41 2.87 -15.30 1.50
N ALA A 42 1.59 -15.37 1.85
CA ALA A 42 0.75 -16.56 1.63
C ALA A 42 0.67 -16.91 0.12
N SER A 43 0.38 -15.91 -0.72
CA SER A 43 0.32 -16.09 -2.18
C SER A 43 1.67 -16.52 -2.77
N SER A 44 2.77 -15.92 -2.29
CA SER A 44 4.14 -16.29 -2.69
C SER A 44 4.44 -17.75 -2.36
N ILE A 45 4.11 -18.18 -1.13
CA ILE A 45 4.31 -19.56 -0.69
C ILE A 45 3.54 -20.54 -1.57
N ILE A 46 2.27 -20.25 -1.88
CA ILE A 46 1.44 -21.12 -2.73
C ILE A 46 2.05 -21.27 -4.13
N VAL A 47 2.47 -20.17 -4.75
CA VAL A 47 3.10 -20.20 -6.08
C VAL A 47 4.43 -20.96 -6.04
N ILE A 48 5.28 -20.72 -5.03
CA ILE A 48 6.55 -21.43 -4.87
C ILE A 48 6.34 -22.94 -4.68
N ILE A 49 5.42 -23.33 -3.79
CA ILE A 49 5.07 -24.75 -3.58
C ILE A 49 4.60 -25.38 -4.88
N ARG A 50 3.77 -24.68 -5.66
CA ARG A 50 3.29 -25.16 -6.96
C ARG A 50 4.45 -25.38 -7.94
N LEU A 51 5.32 -24.40 -8.09
CA LEU A 51 6.48 -24.45 -8.98
C LEU A 51 7.45 -25.57 -8.58
N LEU A 52 7.70 -25.73 -7.28
CA LEU A 52 8.54 -26.82 -6.76
C LEU A 52 7.90 -28.18 -6.98
N SER A 53 6.60 -28.31 -6.70
CA SER A 53 5.86 -29.55 -6.90
C SER A 53 5.90 -29.99 -8.36
N ARG A 54 5.61 -29.09 -9.30
CA ARG A 54 5.60 -29.43 -10.73
C ARG A 54 7.00 -29.58 -11.33
N GLY A 55 7.93 -28.70 -10.98
CA GLY A 55 9.31 -28.74 -11.45
C GLY A 55 10.05 -29.99 -10.98
N PHE A 56 9.87 -30.41 -9.72
CA PHE A 56 10.57 -31.57 -9.17
C PHE A 56 9.83 -32.89 -9.42
N MET A 57 8.51 -32.91 -9.28
CA MET A 57 7.71 -34.15 -9.28
C MET A 57 7.21 -34.52 -10.69
N VAL A 58 6.81 -33.53 -11.50
CA VAL A 58 6.23 -33.75 -12.84
C VAL A 58 7.25 -33.50 -13.97
N LYS A 59 8.34 -32.76 -13.69
CA LYS A 59 9.44 -32.40 -14.63
C LYS A 59 8.99 -31.68 -15.92
N LEU A 60 7.78 -31.15 -15.94
CA LEU A 60 7.22 -30.36 -17.04
C LEU A 60 6.65 -29.07 -16.45
N LEU A 61 7.40 -27.98 -16.60
CA LEU A 61 6.87 -26.64 -16.32
C LEU A 61 5.99 -26.23 -17.50
N GLY A 62 4.71 -26.01 -17.22
CA GLY A 62 3.74 -25.63 -18.22
C GLY A 62 3.64 -24.11 -18.40
N PHE A 63 2.90 -23.68 -19.43
CA PHE A 63 2.53 -22.28 -19.61
C PHE A 63 1.77 -21.70 -18.39
N ASP A 64 0.96 -22.54 -17.74
CA ASP A 64 0.25 -22.19 -16.51
C ASP A 64 1.19 -21.84 -15.34
N ASP A 65 2.32 -22.53 -15.22
CA ASP A 65 3.32 -22.26 -14.18
C ASP A 65 4.08 -20.97 -14.47
N ALA A 66 4.38 -20.69 -15.74
CA ALA A 66 4.97 -19.43 -16.17
C ALA A 66 4.04 -18.24 -15.91
N LEU A 67 2.73 -18.40 -16.18
CA LEU A 67 1.73 -17.39 -15.84
C LEU A 67 1.65 -17.15 -14.34
N ALA A 68 1.63 -18.20 -13.51
CA ALA A 68 1.62 -18.04 -12.06
C ALA A 68 2.86 -17.31 -11.53
N ALA A 69 4.04 -17.62 -12.07
CA ALA A 69 5.28 -16.92 -11.73
C ALA A 69 5.26 -15.45 -12.18
N LEU A 70 4.78 -15.18 -13.39
CA LEU A 70 4.62 -13.82 -13.91
C LEU A 70 3.62 -13.01 -13.08
N SER A 71 2.49 -13.61 -12.69
CA SER A 71 1.51 -12.97 -11.79
C SER A 71 2.14 -12.62 -10.45
N LEU A 72 2.95 -13.51 -9.87
CA LEU A 72 3.66 -13.19 -8.62
C LEU A 72 4.69 -12.06 -8.81
N LEU A 73 5.39 -12.06 -9.94
CA LEU A 73 6.36 -11.03 -10.29
C LEU A 73 5.73 -9.64 -10.48
N LEU A 74 4.51 -9.55 -11.02
CA LEU A 74 3.74 -8.32 -11.12
C LEU A 74 3.08 -7.92 -9.79
N TYR A 75 2.69 -8.92 -8.99
CA TYR A 75 2.07 -8.66 -7.69
C TYR A 75 3.05 -8.03 -6.69
N ALA A 76 4.35 -8.37 -6.76
CA ALA A 76 5.37 -7.81 -5.89
C ALA A 76 5.52 -6.27 -5.98
N PRO A 77 5.70 -5.64 -7.16
CA PRO A 77 5.75 -4.18 -7.27
C PRO A 77 4.40 -3.53 -6.90
N PHE A 78 3.26 -4.16 -7.24
CA PHE A 78 1.95 -3.68 -6.80
C PHE A 78 1.86 -3.57 -5.27
N VAL A 79 2.25 -4.62 -4.55
CA VAL A 79 2.30 -4.62 -3.07
C VAL A 79 3.24 -3.52 -2.54
N GLY A 80 4.40 -3.34 -3.18
CA GLY A 80 5.34 -2.28 -2.83
C GLY A 80 4.73 -0.89 -2.98
N LEU A 81 3.96 -0.65 -4.04
CA LEU A 81 3.23 0.60 -4.26
C LEU A 81 2.15 0.79 -3.19
N CYS A 82 1.33 -0.23 -2.90
CA CYS A 82 0.31 -0.15 -1.85
C CYS A 82 0.91 0.23 -0.49
N ILE A 83 2.06 -0.36 -0.11
CA ILE A 83 2.76 -0.01 1.13
C ILE A 83 3.22 1.45 1.11
N LYS A 84 3.74 1.93 -0.03
CA LYS A 84 4.14 3.32 -0.19
C LYS A 84 2.97 4.30 -0.08
N LEU A 85 1.83 4.00 -0.69
CA LEU A 85 0.62 4.82 -0.56
C LEU A 85 0.15 4.92 0.88
N ILE A 86 0.16 3.81 1.62
CA ILE A 86 -0.19 3.78 3.05
C ILE A 86 0.79 4.66 3.85
N GLN A 87 2.10 4.55 3.60
CA GLN A 87 3.11 5.36 4.29
C GLN A 87 2.99 6.87 4.01
N ILE A 88 2.54 7.25 2.82
CA ILE A 88 2.29 8.67 2.46
C ILE A 88 1.06 9.22 3.20
N GLY A 89 0.19 8.35 3.72
CA GLY A 89 -1.04 8.75 4.40
C GLY A 89 -2.24 8.86 3.46
N SER A 90 -2.14 8.33 2.22
CA SER A 90 -3.24 8.30 1.25
C SER A 90 -4.44 7.45 1.73
N GLY A 91 -4.20 6.54 2.69
CA GLY A 91 -5.26 5.73 3.33
C GLY A 91 -5.85 6.31 4.62
N ARG A 92 -5.47 7.54 5.02
CA ARG A 92 -5.99 8.21 6.23
C ARG A 92 -7.34 8.88 5.96
N HIS A 93 -7.94 9.44 7.01
CA HIS A 93 -9.17 10.22 6.92
C HIS A 93 -9.09 11.26 5.78
N TYR A 94 -10.21 11.47 5.08
CA TYR A 94 -10.26 12.37 3.93
C TYR A 94 -9.83 13.80 4.29
N GLU A 95 -10.16 14.24 5.50
CA GLU A 95 -9.77 15.52 6.07
C GLU A 95 -8.25 15.65 6.29
N TYR A 96 -7.54 14.53 6.52
CA TYR A 96 -6.08 14.51 6.57
C TYR A 96 -5.50 14.82 5.19
N ILE A 97 -6.04 14.20 4.15
CA ILE A 97 -5.60 14.39 2.76
C ILE A 97 -5.84 15.83 2.32
N GLN A 98 -6.99 16.42 2.67
CA GLN A 98 -7.34 17.78 2.27
C GLN A 98 -6.58 18.88 3.03
N HIS A 99 -6.38 18.72 4.34
CA HIS A 99 -5.91 19.83 5.19
C HIS A 99 -4.46 19.66 5.64
N VAL A 100 -3.97 18.43 5.75
CA VAL A 100 -2.64 18.13 6.28
C VAL A 100 -1.65 17.87 5.16
N MET A 101 -2.06 17.11 4.14
CA MET A 101 -1.19 16.76 3.02
C MET A 101 -0.92 17.98 2.13
N THR A 102 0.33 18.15 1.69
CA THR A 102 0.69 19.23 0.79
C THR A 102 0.38 18.84 -0.66
N MET A 103 0.00 19.82 -1.50
CA MET A 103 -0.28 19.61 -2.92
C MET A 103 0.76 18.76 -3.68
N PRO A 104 2.08 18.95 -3.56
CA PRO A 104 3.06 18.10 -4.24
C PRO A 104 3.01 16.62 -3.78
N VAL A 105 2.65 16.37 -2.51
CA VAL A 105 2.50 15.00 -1.98
C VAL A 105 1.21 14.36 -2.50
N VAL A 106 0.14 15.16 -2.68
CA VAL A 106 -1.11 14.73 -3.35
C VAL A 106 -0.81 14.27 -4.76
N GLU A 107 -0.18 15.12 -5.57
CA GLU A 107 0.17 14.79 -6.95
C GLU A 107 1.03 13.51 -7.03
N GLN A 108 2.03 13.40 -6.15
CA GLN A 108 2.84 12.18 -6.09
C GLN A 108 2.00 10.95 -5.72
N SER A 109 1.07 11.08 -4.76
CA SER A 109 0.20 9.98 -4.35
C SER A 109 -0.75 9.54 -5.46
N GLU A 110 -1.28 10.48 -6.25
CA GLU A 110 -2.16 10.22 -7.39
C GLU A 110 -1.42 9.48 -8.51
N VAL A 111 -0.19 9.91 -8.84
CA VAL A 111 0.64 9.21 -9.82
C VAL A 111 0.94 7.79 -9.35
N LEU A 112 1.25 7.61 -8.07
CA LEU A 112 1.59 6.31 -7.51
C LEU A 112 0.37 5.37 -7.48
N ASP A 113 -0.81 5.90 -7.18
CA ASP A 113 -2.08 5.19 -7.25
C ASP A 113 -2.44 4.78 -8.69
N PHE A 114 -2.24 5.69 -9.65
CA PHE A 114 -2.46 5.41 -11.06
C PHE A 114 -1.55 4.28 -11.57
N VAL A 115 -0.26 4.32 -11.21
CA VAL A 115 0.69 3.26 -11.56
C VAL A 115 0.29 1.93 -10.90
N ALA A 116 -0.18 1.94 -9.65
CA ALA A 116 -0.65 0.74 -8.98
C ALA A 116 -1.85 0.10 -9.68
N HIS A 117 -2.79 0.90 -10.21
CA HIS A 117 -3.95 0.39 -10.95
C HIS A 117 -3.63 -0.11 -12.37
N LEU A 118 -2.48 0.26 -12.93
CA LEU A 118 -2.03 -0.20 -14.25
C LEU A 118 -1.44 -1.62 -14.19
N ILE A 119 -0.83 -1.97 -13.06
CA ILE A 119 -0.19 -3.28 -12.82
C ILE A 119 -1.25 -4.35 -12.55
#